data_AF-A0AAE4MX66-F1
#
_entry.id   AF-A0AAE4MX66-F1
#
_cell.length_a   1.000
_cell.length_b   1.000
_cell.length_c   1.000
_cell.angle_alpha   90.00
_cell.angle_beta   90.00
_cell.angle_gamma   90.00
#
_symmetry.space_group_name_H-M   'P 1'
#
loop_
_entity.id
_entity.type
_entity.pdbx_description
1 polymer ?
#
loop_
_entity_poly.entity_id
_entity_poly.type
_entity_poly.pdbx_seq_one_letter_code
_entity_poly.pdbx_strand_id
1 'polypeptide(L)' 'PPFNRGDDIRHIRRALTLLEPGGILTGICLDGPRQQKALESLADVWEPLPRGTFTYTQVATAILRITV' A
#
# COMPACT_ATOMS: atom_id res chain seq x y z
N PRO A 1 1.05 8.77 3.72
CA PRO A 1 -0.12 7.88 3.49
C PRO A 1 -1.18 8.10 4.58
N PRO A 2 -2.47 8.15 4.23
CA PRO A 2 -3.53 8.21 5.23
C PRO A 2 -3.76 6.81 5.82
N PHE A 3 -3.19 6.58 7.01
CA PHE A 3 -3.32 5.30 7.73
C PHE A 3 -4.61 5.17 8.55
N ASN A 4 -5.49 6.19 8.49
CA ASN A 4 -6.73 6.19 9.24
C ASN A 4 -7.71 5.17 8.65
N ARG A 5 -8.28 4.28 9.47
CA ARG A 5 -9.42 3.38 9.13
C ARG A 5 -9.32 2.58 7.81
N GLY A 6 -8.12 2.32 7.30
CA GLY A 6 -7.92 1.61 6.03
C GLY A 6 -8.14 2.47 4.78
N ASP A 7 -7.95 3.79 4.91
CA ASP A 7 -8.05 4.75 3.81
C ASP A 7 -6.96 4.52 2.75
N ASP A 8 -5.81 3.98 3.16
CA ASP A 8 -4.73 3.50 2.28
C ASP A 8 -5.23 2.51 1.22
N ILE A 9 -6.05 1.54 1.60
CA ILE A 9 -6.65 0.57 0.66
C ILE A 9 -7.52 1.29 -0.37
N ARG A 10 -8.35 2.25 0.06
CA ARG A 10 -9.24 2.99 -0.86
C ARG A 10 -8.43 3.85 -1.82
N HIS A 11 -7.38 4.50 -1.34
CA HIS A 11 -6.53 5.36 -2.14
C HIS A 11 -5.76 4.56 -3.20
N ILE A 12 -5.16 3.43 -2.81
CA ILE A 12 -4.42 2.56 -3.74
C ILE A 12 -5.35 2.00 -4.81
N ARG A 13 -6.52 1.46 -4.42
CA ARG A 13 -7.51 0.97 -5.38
C ARG A 13 -7.98 2.06 -6.34
N ARG A 14 -8.22 3.28 -5.85
CA ARG A 14 -8.59 4.41 -6.72
C ARG A 14 -7.47 4.74 -7.69
N ALA A 15 -6.23 4.80 -7.22
CA ALA A 15 -5.08 5.12 -8.06
C ALA A 15 -4.84 4.06 -9.15
N LEU A 16 -5.05 2.77 -8.87
CA LEU A 16 -5.01 1.71 -9.89
C LEU A 16 -5.99 1.96 -11.05
N THR A 17 -7.19 2.48 -10.76
CA THR A 17 -8.19 2.77 -11.81
C THR A 17 -7.83 3.95 -12.71
N LEU A 18 -6.76 4.68 -12.38
CA LEU A 18 -6.30 5.86 -13.12
C LEU A 18 -5.09 5.56 -14.02
N LEU A 19 -4.53 4.35 -13.92
CA LEU A 19 -3.37 3.97 -14.72
C LEU A 19 -3.81 3.31 -16.02
N GLU A 20 -3.04 3.58 -17.08
CA GLU A 20 -3.13 2.87 -18.34
C GLU A 20 -2.48 1.48 -18.22
N PRO A 21 -2.83 0.51 -19.10
CA PRO A 21 -2.15 -0.80 -19.14
C PRO A 21 -0.63 -0.66 -19.30
N GLY A 22 0.13 -1.43 -18.53
CA GLY A 22 1.58 -1.30 -18.40
C GLY A 22 2.03 -0.24 -17.40
N GLY A 23 1.11 0.51 -16.80
CA GLY A 23 1.39 1.48 -15.76
C GLY A 23 1.87 0.82 -14.45
N ILE A 24 2.72 1.53 -13.71
CA ILE A 24 3.26 1.05 -12.43
C ILE A 24 2.75 1.94 -11.30
N LEU A 25 2.09 1.32 -10.32
CA LEU A 25 1.77 1.95 -9.05
C LEU A 25 2.78 1.53 -7.99
N THR A 26 3.43 2.50 -7.35
CA THR A 26 4.17 2.27 -6.10
C THR A 26 3.54 3.09 -4.99
N GLY A 27 3.31 2.46 -3.84
CA GLY A 27 2.63 3.09 -2.73
C GLY A 27 3.06 2.52 -1.38
N ILE A 28 2.69 3.23 -0.32
CA ILE A 28 2.94 2.82 1.07
C ILE A 28 1.59 2.66 1.77
N CYS A 29 1.39 1.52 2.41
CA CYS A 29 0.22 1.23 3.22
C CYS A 29 0.61 0.70 4.61
N LEU A 30 -0.38 0.54 5.48
CA LEU A 30 -0.19 -0.25 6.69
C LEU A 30 0.14 -1.70 6.33
N ASP A 31 0.97 -2.36 7.12
CA ASP A 31 1.25 -3.79 7.01
C ASP A 31 0.38 -4.58 7.99
N GLY A 32 -0.93 -4.35 7.89
CA GLY A 32 -1.94 -5.01 8.73
C GLY A 32 -2.67 -6.11 7.96
N PRO A 33 -3.34 -7.06 8.67
CA PRO A 33 -4.07 -8.16 8.03
C PRO A 33 -5.14 -7.71 7.02
N ARG A 34 -5.73 -6.52 7.24
CA ARG A 34 -6.73 -5.95 6.34
C ARG A 34 -6.13 -5.48 5.01
N GLN A 35 -4.94 -4.89 5.06
CA GLN A 35 -4.20 -4.41 3.89
C GLN A 35 -3.64 -5.59 3.09
N GLN A 36 -3.00 -6.54 3.77
CA GLN A 36 -2.49 -7.77 3.17
C GLN A 36 -3.60 -8.49 2.38
N LYS A 37 -4.73 -8.79 3.05
CA LYS A 37 -5.89 -9.41 2.39
C LYS A 37 -6.44 -8.64 1.19
N ALA A 38 -6.32 -7.31 1.18
CA ALA A 38 -6.93 -6.46 0.17
C ALA A 38 -6.02 -6.11 -1.02
N LEU A 39 -4.70 -6.16 -0.83
CA LEU A 39 -3.69 -5.59 -1.74
C LEU A 39 -2.54 -6.54 -2.07
N GLU A 40 -2.16 -7.47 -1.19
CA GLU A 40 -0.95 -8.28 -1.36
C GLU A 40 -1.03 -9.16 -2.61
N SER A 41 -2.19 -9.76 -2.90
CA SER A 41 -2.39 -10.56 -4.12
C SER A 41 -2.38 -9.75 -5.41
N LEU A 42 -2.46 -8.41 -5.33
CA LEU A 42 -2.36 -7.51 -6.49
C LEU A 42 -0.91 -7.04 -6.69
N ALA A 43 -0.07 -7.16 -5.67
CA ALA A 43 1.26 -6.58 -5.67
C ALA A 43 2.30 -7.60 -6.17
N ASP A 44 3.14 -7.16 -7.11
CA ASP A 44 4.30 -7.92 -7.56
C ASP A 44 5.47 -7.77 -6.57
N VAL A 45 5.44 -6.74 -5.72
CA VAL A 45 6.40 -6.49 -4.65
C VAL A 45 5.64 -6.07 -3.40
N TRP A 46 5.95 -6.69 -2.27
CA TRP A 46 5.51 -6.30 -0.94
C TRP A 46 6.71 -6.34 0.01
N GLU A 47 7.18 -5.18 0.46
CA GLU A 47 8.33 -5.06 1.33
C GLU A 47 7.94 -4.37 2.64
N PRO A 48 7.96 -5.11 3.77
CA PRO A 48 7.76 -4.52 5.08
C PRO A 48 8.86 -3.50 5.39
N LEU A 49 8.46 -2.30 5.82
CA LEU A 49 9.39 -1.25 6.23
C LEU A 49 9.70 -1.37 7.72
N PRO A 50 10.94 -1.05 8.15
CA PRO A 50 11.30 -1.03 9.56
C PRO A 50 10.35 -0.15 10.39
N ARG A 51 10.08 -0.56 11.63
CA ARG A 51 9.31 0.27 12.57
C ARG A 51 10.01 1.62 12.78
N GLY A 52 9.22 2.68 12.93
CA GLY A 52 9.74 4.03 13.10
C GLY A 52 10.21 4.71 11.82
N THR A 53 10.05 4.07 10.64
CA THR A 53 10.28 4.72 9.33
C THR A 53 9.49 6.01 9.18
N PHE A 54 8.27 6.06 9.72
CA PHE A 54 7.44 7.26 9.77
C PHE A 54 7.41 7.84 11.19
N THR A 55 8.02 9.01 11.41
CA THR A 55 8.15 9.62 12.75
C THR A 55 6.82 9.96 13.42
N TYR A 56 5.76 10.18 12.63
CA TYR A 56 4.44 10.57 13.12
C TYR A 56 3.55 9.37 13.52
N THR A 57 4.03 8.13 13.38
CA THR A 57 3.27 6.92 13.72
C THR A 57 4.19 5.75 14.09
N GLN A 58 3.69 4.79 14.86
CA GLN A 58 4.44 3.59 15.25
C GLN A 58 3.86 2.29 14.66
N VAL A 59 2.95 2.45 13.70
CA VAL A 59 2.31 1.34 12.98
C VAL A 59 3.29 0.63 12.05
N ALA A 60 3.06 -0.67 11.84
CA ALA A 60 3.76 -1.41 10.80
C ALA A 60 3.28 -0.95 9.42
N THR A 61 4.20 -0.83 8.47
CA THR A 61 3.94 -0.34 7.12
C THR A 61 4.71 -1.15 6.10
N ALA A 62 4.20 -1.23 4.88
CA ALA A 62 4.87 -1.85 3.75
C ALA A 62 4.91 -0.89 2.57
N ILE A 63 5.97 -0.98 1.77
CA ILE A 63 5.98 -0.44 0.42
C ILE A 63 5.57 -1.56 -0.55
N LEU A 64 4.72 -1.21 -1.51
CA LEU A 64 4.22 -2.16 -2.50
C LEU A 64 4.34 -1.61 -3.92
N ARG A 65 4.48 -2.52 -4.88
CA ARG A 65 4.43 -2.22 -6.31
C ARG A 65 3.39 -3.11 -7.00
N ILE A 66 2.56 -2.50 -7.84
CA ILE A 66 1.55 -3.17 -8.67
C ILE A 66 1.76 -2.73 -10.11
N THR A 67 1.81 -3.70 -11.03
CA THR A 67 1.79 -3.46 -12.48
C THR A 67 0.36 -3.65 -12.99
N VAL A 68 -0.17 -2.68 -13.74
CA VAL A 68 -1.55 -2.70 -14.30
C VAL A 68 -1.59 -3.32 -15.68
#